data_AF-A0A3M8B8H9-F1
#
_entry.id   AF-A0A3M8B8H9-F1
#
_cell.length_a   1.000
_cell.length_b   1.000
_cell.length_c   1.000
_cell.angle_alpha   90.00
_cell.angle_beta   90.00
_cell.angle_gamma   90.00
#
_symmetry.space_group_name_H-M   'P 1'
#
loop_
_entity.id
_entity.type
_entity.pdbx_description
1 polymer ?
#
loop_
_entity_poly.entity_id
_entity_poly.type
_entity_poly.pdbx_seq_one_letter_code
_entity_poly.pdbx_strand_id
1 'polypeptide(L)'
;MRHICSLLAVVHELTEQSVRFDLYQEIRRTTTVRELLRPNAQLPRHYFDYLFHSGVMDVENDPPYQPGVIKPASIGMNIRSLGGNVLFDMCFAPQTYKLWQNTDASLEDLSLPPDIFEEYVYRLGAISRFRYLGRVDDPLVATSLGENDMIEFKRDFLLSKGGIIKTIVAFANSNNGNLFLGITDEGTVCGIDHEIEQYGDPDKYILAITQYIQDKTSPFITPFPKISLKKVNGKHVVAIFVEVASELICGLDKNSEKYVVIRTNNRSVVVKDPHQIGEIYVKRKLGSEISRRLGLLQNHRA
;
A
#
# COMPACT_ATOMS: atom_id res chain seq x y z
N MET A 1 -1.62 1.43 -23.07
CA MET A 1 -2.50 2.53 -22.62
C MET A 1 -1.61 3.71 -22.27
N ARG A 2 -1.89 4.93 -22.75
CA ARG A 2 -1.15 6.11 -22.29
C ARG A 2 -1.63 6.44 -20.88
N HIS A 3 -0.72 6.46 -19.91
CA HIS A 3 -1.05 6.89 -18.54
C HIS A 3 -1.56 8.33 -18.57
N ILE A 4 -2.55 8.61 -17.73
CA ILE A 4 -3.21 9.92 -17.67
C ILE A 4 -2.27 10.98 -17.07
N CYS A 5 -1.23 10.55 -16.36
CA CYS A 5 -0.23 11.43 -15.75
C CYS A 5 1.22 10.98 -16.04
N SER A 6 2.17 11.92 -16.10
CA SER A 6 3.61 11.66 -16.11
C SER A 6 4.36 12.73 -15.33
N LEU A 7 5.48 12.35 -14.70
CA LEU A 7 6.44 13.35 -14.24
C LEU A 7 7.16 13.90 -15.48
N LEU A 8 7.53 15.17 -15.46
CA LEU A 8 8.36 15.76 -16.48
C LEU A 8 9.54 16.48 -15.83
N ALA A 9 10.74 16.13 -16.25
CA ALA A 9 11.95 16.86 -15.89
C ALA A 9 12.35 17.82 -17.02
N VAL A 10 12.37 19.11 -16.75
CA VAL A 10 12.95 20.13 -17.63
C VAL A 10 14.38 20.37 -17.18
N VAL A 11 15.36 19.89 -17.95
CA VAL A 11 16.76 19.84 -17.52
C VAL A 11 17.45 21.20 -17.71
N HIS A 12 18.12 21.65 -16.66
CA HIS A 12 18.93 22.87 -16.66
C HIS A 12 20.42 22.56 -16.81
N GLU A 13 20.88 21.52 -16.12
CA GLU A 13 22.29 21.10 -16.13
C GLU A 13 22.39 19.58 -16.08
N LEU A 14 23.21 19.02 -16.95
CA LEU A 14 23.49 17.59 -17.03
C LEU A 14 25.00 17.36 -16.94
N THR A 15 25.44 16.63 -15.91
CA THR A 15 26.84 16.20 -15.74
C THR A 15 26.94 14.67 -15.77
N GLU A 16 28.15 14.12 -15.65
CA GLU A 16 28.32 12.67 -15.51
C GLU A 16 27.72 12.13 -14.20
N GLN A 17 27.67 12.96 -13.15
CA GLN A 17 27.30 12.52 -11.80
C GLN A 17 25.89 12.95 -11.36
N SER A 18 25.38 14.07 -11.88
CA SER A 18 24.10 14.64 -11.43
C SER A 18 23.32 15.32 -12.55
N VAL A 19 22.02 15.46 -12.33
CA VAL A 19 21.11 16.24 -13.18
C VAL A 19 20.43 17.29 -12.31
N ARG A 20 20.43 18.55 -12.76
CA ARG A 20 19.62 19.64 -12.18
C ARG A 20 18.47 19.97 -13.12
N PHE A 21 17.26 20.07 -12.60
CA PHE A 21 16.05 20.18 -13.41
C PHE A 21 14.90 20.80 -12.63
N ASP A 22 13.91 21.32 -13.33
CA ASP A 22 12.59 21.57 -12.75
C ASP A 22 11.72 20.33 -12.93
N LEU A 23 11.08 19.90 -11.85
CA LEU A 23 10.17 18.76 -11.84
C LEU A 23 8.73 19.26 -11.95
N TYR A 24 8.01 18.75 -12.94
CA TYR A 24 6.60 19.02 -13.18
C TYR A 24 5.77 17.73 -13.09
N GLN A 25 4.50 17.94 -12.76
CA GLN A 25 3.40 17.01 -12.96
C GLN A 25 2.70 17.35 -14.27
N GLU A 26 2.62 16.41 -15.21
CA GLU A 26 1.76 16.53 -16.38
C GLU A 26 0.54 15.63 -16.26
N ILE A 27 -0.63 16.15 -16.60
CA ILE A 27 -1.88 15.38 -16.72
C ILE A 27 -2.39 15.54 -18.15
N ARG A 28 -2.44 14.43 -18.89
CA ARG A 28 -2.86 14.36 -20.30
C ARG A 28 -4.36 14.05 -20.38
N ARG A 29 -5.17 15.10 -20.54
CA ARG A 29 -6.62 15.03 -20.82
C ARG A 29 -6.87 15.45 -22.28
N THR A 30 -7.96 16.16 -22.56
CA THR A 30 -8.18 16.86 -23.86
C THR A 30 -7.16 17.97 -24.08
N THR A 31 -6.70 18.59 -23.00
CA THR A 31 -5.55 19.51 -22.95
C THR A 31 -4.55 18.97 -21.93
N THR A 32 -3.25 19.12 -22.22
CA THR A 32 -2.19 18.80 -21.25
C THR A 32 -2.14 19.91 -20.21
N VAL A 33 -2.29 19.54 -18.94
CA VAL A 33 -2.07 20.45 -17.80
C VAL A 33 -0.70 20.14 -17.23
N ARG A 34 0.13 21.17 -17.05
CA ARG A 34 1.47 21.08 -16.46
C ARG A 34 1.49 21.89 -15.17
N GLU A 35 1.87 21.26 -14.06
CA GLU A 35 1.98 21.88 -12.73
C GLU A 35 3.41 21.69 -12.22
N LEU A 36 4.05 22.76 -11.73
CA LEU A 36 5.40 22.67 -11.17
C LEU A 36 5.34 22.01 -9.78
N LEU A 37 6.03 20.89 -9.61
CA LEU A 37 6.15 20.20 -8.32
C LEU A 37 7.35 20.70 -7.52
N ARG A 38 8.51 20.81 -8.18
CA ARG A 38 9.76 21.22 -7.51
C ARG A 38 10.67 21.98 -8.47
N PRO A 39 10.96 23.27 -8.22
CA PRO A 39 11.97 23.98 -8.98
C PRO A 39 13.37 23.56 -8.56
N ASN A 40 14.33 23.63 -9.48
CA ASN A 40 15.76 23.42 -9.23
C ASN A 40 16.08 22.14 -8.44
N ALA A 41 15.32 21.07 -8.70
CA ALA A 41 15.59 19.75 -8.18
C ALA A 41 16.96 19.25 -8.66
N GLN A 42 17.60 18.41 -7.85
CA GLN A 42 18.85 17.75 -8.21
C GLN A 42 18.80 16.28 -7.82
N LEU A 43 19.21 15.41 -8.73
CA LEU A 43 19.40 13.99 -8.44
C LEU A 43 20.74 13.50 -8.97
N PRO A 44 21.37 12.51 -8.31
CA PRO A 44 22.42 11.72 -8.94
C PRO A 44 21.91 11.14 -10.27
N ARG A 45 22.73 11.23 -11.33
CA ARG A 45 22.31 10.90 -12.70
C ARG A 45 21.76 9.48 -12.84
N HIS A 46 22.33 8.52 -12.12
CA HIS A 46 21.86 7.14 -12.16
C HIS A 46 20.43 6.95 -11.59
N TYR A 47 20.00 7.74 -10.60
CA TYR A 47 18.60 7.72 -10.13
C TYR A 47 17.66 8.43 -11.10
N PHE A 48 18.13 9.52 -11.72
CA PHE A 48 17.40 10.20 -12.79
C PHE A 48 17.18 9.27 -14.01
N ASP A 49 18.22 8.56 -14.43
CA ASP A 49 18.17 7.55 -15.50
C ASP A 49 17.19 6.43 -15.19
N TYR A 50 17.14 5.99 -13.92
CA TYR A 50 16.19 4.97 -13.48
C TYR A 50 14.73 5.46 -13.61
N LEU A 51 14.42 6.69 -13.19
CA LEU A 51 13.08 7.29 -13.31
C LEU A 51 12.64 7.47 -14.77
N PHE A 52 13.57 7.85 -15.64
CA PHE A 52 13.32 7.93 -17.08
C PHE A 52 13.02 6.55 -17.66
N HIS A 53 13.86 5.56 -17.34
CA HIS A 53 13.69 4.19 -17.84
C HIS A 53 12.43 3.50 -17.30
N SER A 54 11.97 3.82 -16.08
CA SER A 54 10.74 3.27 -15.52
C SER A 54 9.48 3.72 -16.27
N GLY A 55 9.59 4.66 -17.22
CA GLY A 55 8.46 5.19 -17.98
C GLY A 55 7.53 6.05 -17.14
N VAL A 56 8.00 6.52 -15.98
CA VAL A 56 7.25 7.40 -15.07
C VAL A 56 7.57 8.87 -15.33
N MET A 57 8.81 9.15 -15.76
CA MET A 57 9.30 10.49 -16.02
C MET A 57 9.68 10.67 -17.49
N ASP A 58 9.06 11.67 -18.12
CA ASP A 58 9.49 12.22 -19.40
C ASP A 58 10.60 13.28 -19.16
N VAL A 59 11.45 13.53 -20.16
CA VAL A 59 12.55 14.50 -20.04
C VAL A 59 12.53 15.47 -21.21
N GLU A 60 12.46 16.76 -20.88
CA GLU A 60 12.62 17.88 -21.81
C GLU A 60 14.05 18.41 -21.67
N ASN A 61 14.87 18.21 -22.71
CA ASN A 61 16.27 18.62 -22.77
C ASN A 61 16.65 18.88 -24.23
N ASP A 62 17.52 19.86 -24.46
CA ASP A 62 18.11 20.14 -25.78
C ASP A 62 19.64 20.07 -25.68
N PRO A 63 20.30 19.07 -26.30
CA PRO A 63 19.74 18.01 -27.16
C PRO A 63 18.91 16.98 -26.40
N PRO A 64 18.09 16.15 -27.07
CA PRO A 64 17.24 15.13 -26.42
C PRO A 64 18.02 14.25 -25.43
N TYR A 65 17.43 14.01 -24.27
CA TYR A 65 18.09 13.30 -23.16
C TYR A 65 18.52 11.88 -23.55
N GLN A 66 19.77 11.54 -23.23
CA GLN A 66 20.34 10.21 -23.44
C GLN A 66 20.72 9.59 -22.08
N PRO A 67 19.99 8.55 -21.62
CA PRO A 67 20.27 7.93 -20.34
C PRO A 67 21.59 7.16 -20.37
N GLY A 68 22.28 7.11 -19.23
CA GLY A 68 23.45 6.25 -19.05
C GLY A 68 23.09 4.78 -18.82
N VAL A 69 24.06 4.01 -18.34
CA VAL A 69 23.82 2.63 -17.89
C VAL A 69 22.94 2.65 -16.65
N ILE A 70 21.76 2.04 -16.76
CA ILE A 70 20.78 1.97 -15.67
C ILE A 70 21.34 1.09 -14.54
N LYS A 71 21.32 1.64 -13.32
CA LYS A 71 21.63 0.91 -12.10
C LYS A 71 20.32 0.63 -11.34
N PRO A 72 20.21 -0.49 -10.61
CA PRO A 72 19.08 -0.74 -9.73
C PRO A 72 18.91 0.40 -8.73
N ALA A 73 17.67 0.82 -8.54
CA ALA A 73 17.28 1.78 -7.53
C ALA A 73 16.02 1.29 -6.80
N SER A 74 15.92 1.65 -5.53
CA SER A 74 14.73 1.51 -4.70
C SER A 74 14.23 2.92 -4.39
N ILE A 75 12.92 3.11 -4.50
CA ILE A 75 12.28 4.40 -4.28
C ILE A 75 11.38 4.28 -3.07
N GLY A 76 11.50 5.22 -2.13
CA GLY A 76 10.60 5.41 -1.00
C GLY A 76 9.75 6.65 -1.21
N MET A 77 8.49 6.63 -0.75
CA MET A 77 7.67 7.84 -0.65
C MET A 77 7.31 8.10 0.80
N ASN A 78 8.01 9.04 1.42
CA ASN A 78 7.83 9.38 2.82
C ASN A 78 6.76 10.48 2.97
N ILE A 79 5.57 10.10 3.43
CA ILE A 79 4.48 11.06 3.64
C ILE A 79 4.77 11.93 4.87
N ARG A 80 4.77 13.25 4.66
CA ARG A 80 4.83 14.28 5.69
C ARG A 80 3.43 14.65 6.21
N SER A 81 2.43 14.75 5.33
CA SER A 81 1.04 15.08 5.71
C SER A 81 -0.01 14.53 4.73
N LEU A 82 -1.23 14.33 5.24
CA LEU A 82 -2.41 13.93 4.47
C LEU A 82 -3.49 15.02 4.56
N GLY A 83 -4.11 15.36 3.44
CA GLY A 83 -5.15 16.38 3.34
C GLY A 83 -5.72 16.45 1.93
N GLY A 84 -6.08 17.65 1.47
CA GLY A 84 -6.51 17.86 0.07
C GLY A 84 -5.46 17.42 -0.94
N ASN A 85 -4.17 17.57 -0.59
CA ASN A 85 -3.03 16.97 -1.27
C ASN A 85 -2.21 16.13 -0.25
N VAL A 86 -1.49 15.14 -0.77
CA VAL A 86 -0.48 14.38 -0.04
C VAL A 86 0.83 15.14 -0.12
N LEU A 87 1.38 15.53 1.03
CA LEU A 87 2.73 16.10 1.13
C LEU A 87 3.71 14.97 1.42
N PHE A 88 4.76 14.83 0.61
CA PHE A 88 5.70 13.72 0.72
C PHE A 88 7.09 14.06 0.19
N ASP A 89 8.07 13.23 0.57
CA ASP A 89 9.40 13.19 -0.04
C ASP A 89 9.56 11.91 -0.85
N MET A 90 10.28 12.00 -1.96
CA MET A 90 10.71 10.84 -2.73
C MET A 90 12.17 10.53 -2.38
N CYS A 91 12.42 9.37 -1.80
CA CYS A 91 13.72 8.93 -1.31
C CYS A 91 14.31 7.87 -2.22
N PHE A 92 15.63 7.89 -2.44
CA PHE A 92 16.31 6.96 -3.35
C PHE A 92 17.45 6.23 -2.62
N ALA A 93 17.56 4.93 -2.87
CA ALA A 93 18.68 4.12 -2.40
C ALA A 93 18.99 2.98 -3.40
N PRO A 94 20.18 2.36 -3.37
CA PRO A 94 20.50 1.26 -4.28
C PRO A 94 19.77 -0.03 -3.89
N GLN A 95 19.33 -0.14 -2.63
CA GLN A 95 18.58 -1.29 -2.10
C GLN A 95 17.48 -0.84 -1.11
N THR A 96 16.36 -1.56 -1.14
CA THR A 96 15.15 -1.36 -0.32
C THR A 96 15.41 -1.12 1.17
N TYR A 97 16.25 -1.94 1.81
CA TYR A 97 16.45 -1.88 3.27
C TYR A 97 17.14 -0.58 3.74
N LYS A 98 17.85 0.13 2.84
CA LYS A 98 18.57 1.37 3.17
C LYS A 98 17.70 2.62 3.15
N LEU A 99 16.53 2.58 2.52
CA LEU A 99 15.66 3.76 2.34
C LEU A 99 15.32 4.48 3.66
N TRP A 100 15.28 3.76 4.78
CA TRP A 100 14.90 4.29 6.10
C TRP A 100 16.07 4.48 7.08
N GLN A 101 17.30 4.14 6.67
CA GLN A 101 18.49 4.20 7.53
C GLN A 101 19.55 5.15 6.97
N ASN A 102 19.72 5.16 5.64
CA ASN A 102 20.72 5.96 4.97
C ASN A 102 20.32 6.14 3.50
N THR A 103 19.46 7.13 3.24
CA THR A 103 19.00 7.47 1.89
C THR A 103 20.12 8.17 1.11
N ASP A 104 20.34 7.77 -0.14
CA ASP A 104 21.42 8.34 -0.98
C ASP A 104 21.05 9.69 -1.59
N ALA A 105 19.77 9.88 -1.90
CA ALA A 105 19.23 11.13 -2.47
C ALA A 105 17.74 11.28 -2.15
N SER A 106 17.25 12.52 -2.15
CA SER A 106 15.84 12.84 -1.93
C SER A 106 15.35 13.94 -2.89
N LEU A 107 14.06 13.88 -3.22
CA LEU A 107 13.28 15.01 -3.73
C LEU A 107 12.25 15.36 -2.68
N GLU A 108 12.38 16.53 -2.06
CA GLU A 108 11.62 16.90 -0.88
C GLU A 108 10.50 17.90 -1.16
N ASP A 109 9.53 17.93 -0.25
CA ASP A 109 8.37 18.84 -0.26
C ASP A 109 7.52 18.73 -1.52
N LEU A 110 7.31 17.51 -2.02
CA LEU A 110 6.40 17.26 -3.12
C LEU A 110 4.96 17.26 -2.62
N SER A 111 4.05 17.77 -3.45
CA SER A 111 2.63 17.83 -3.16
C SER A 111 1.85 17.31 -4.36
N LEU A 112 1.01 16.30 -4.15
CA LEU A 112 0.17 15.75 -5.21
C LEU A 112 -1.25 15.47 -4.72
N PRO A 113 -2.26 15.53 -5.59
CA PRO A 113 -3.56 14.93 -5.30
C PRO A 113 -3.41 13.46 -4.92
N PRO A 114 -4.21 12.92 -3.97
CA PRO A 114 -4.05 11.56 -3.47
C PRO A 114 -4.08 10.46 -4.54
N ASP A 115 -4.95 10.59 -5.54
CA ASP A 115 -5.08 9.65 -6.66
C ASP A 115 -3.84 9.66 -7.57
N ILE A 116 -3.30 10.84 -7.86
CA ILE A 116 -2.08 11.00 -8.65
C ILE A 116 -0.86 10.47 -7.88
N PHE A 117 -0.78 10.76 -6.57
CA PHE A 117 0.24 10.21 -5.69
C PHE A 117 0.22 8.67 -5.70
N GLU A 118 -0.95 8.06 -5.54
CA GLU A 118 -1.12 6.60 -5.54
C GLU A 118 -0.68 5.95 -6.86
N GLU A 119 -1.02 6.57 -8.00
CA GLU A 119 -0.59 6.12 -9.33
C GLU A 119 0.95 6.10 -9.44
N TYR A 120 1.65 7.10 -8.90
CA TYR A 120 3.11 7.10 -8.89
C TYR A 120 3.71 6.08 -7.93
N VAL A 121 3.14 5.91 -6.73
CA VAL A 121 3.54 4.85 -5.80
C VAL A 121 3.48 3.49 -6.50
N TYR A 122 2.40 3.23 -7.23
CA TYR A 122 2.20 1.98 -7.96
C TYR A 122 3.21 1.81 -9.10
N ARG A 123 3.31 2.80 -10.01
CA ARG A 123 4.16 2.69 -11.21
C ARG A 123 5.65 2.65 -10.90
N LEU A 124 6.08 3.31 -9.82
CA LEU A 124 7.48 3.27 -9.36
C LEU A 124 7.79 2.06 -8.48
N GLY A 125 6.78 1.24 -8.13
CA GLY A 125 6.93 0.20 -7.12
C GLY A 125 7.42 0.77 -5.78
N ALA A 126 7.12 2.04 -5.50
CA ALA A 126 7.73 2.78 -4.41
C ALA A 126 7.25 2.26 -3.06
N ILE A 127 8.18 2.18 -2.11
CA ILE A 127 7.91 1.84 -0.72
C ILE A 127 7.32 3.09 -0.07
N SER A 128 6.02 3.22 -0.13
CA SER A 128 5.33 4.38 0.43
C SER A 128 5.02 4.19 1.91
N ARG A 129 5.25 5.23 2.73
CA ARG A 129 4.68 5.29 4.09
C ARG A 129 3.16 5.17 4.06
N PHE A 130 2.49 5.52 2.95
CA PHE A 130 1.07 5.26 2.71
C PHE A 130 0.70 3.78 2.89
N ARG A 131 1.52 2.89 2.30
CA ARG A 131 1.33 1.44 2.40
C ARG A 131 1.56 0.93 3.82
N TYR A 132 2.32 1.65 4.64
CA TYR A 132 2.51 1.36 6.07
C TYR A 132 1.75 2.32 6.98
N LEU A 133 0.86 3.16 6.43
CA LEU A 133 0.15 4.16 7.20
C LEU A 133 -0.87 3.42 8.06
N GLY A 134 -0.84 3.70 9.36
CA GLY A 134 -1.63 2.98 10.34
C GLY A 134 -1.07 1.62 10.72
N ARG A 135 0.12 1.21 10.24
CA ARG A 135 0.76 -0.02 10.72
C ARG A 135 1.16 0.12 12.19
N VAL A 136 0.64 -0.79 13.00
CA VAL A 136 0.97 -0.95 14.41
C VAL A 136 1.63 -2.32 14.54
N ASP A 137 2.94 -2.34 14.78
CA ASP A 137 3.69 -3.59 14.91
C ASP A 137 3.80 -4.08 16.37
N ASP A 138 3.61 -3.20 17.34
CA ASP A 138 3.72 -3.52 18.76
C ASP A 138 2.34 -3.86 19.34
N PRO A 139 2.11 -5.10 19.82
CA PRO A 139 0.87 -5.50 20.47
C PRO A 139 0.47 -4.59 21.64
N LEU A 140 1.42 -4.06 22.43
CA LEU A 140 1.09 -3.20 23.57
C LEU A 140 0.51 -1.87 23.11
N VAL A 141 1.08 -1.28 22.05
CA VAL A 141 0.53 -0.08 21.40
C VAL A 141 -0.85 -0.38 20.83
N ALA A 142 -1.05 -1.53 20.20
CA ALA A 142 -2.36 -1.90 19.68
C ALA A 142 -3.40 -2.01 20.80
N THR A 143 -3.08 -2.69 21.91
CA THR A 143 -4.00 -2.85 23.06
C THR A 143 -4.39 -1.52 23.70
N SER A 144 -3.50 -0.52 23.73
CA SER A 144 -3.83 0.80 24.29
C SER A 144 -4.74 1.62 23.38
N LEU A 145 -4.66 1.40 22.07
CA LEU A 145 -5.56 2.02 21.07
C LEU A 145 -6.91 1.31 20.99
N GLY A 146 -6.96 0.02 21.36
CA GLY A 146 -8.14 -0.82 21.24
C GLY A 146 -8.51 -1.18 19.80
N GLU A 147 -9.50 -2.05 19.63
CA GLU A 147 -10.05 -2.34 18.31
C GLU A 147 -10.67 -1.09 17.70
N ASN A 148 -10.42 -0.88 16.41
CA ASN A 148 -10.92 0.25 15.65
C ASN A 148 -11.01 -0.10 14.16
N ASP A 149 -11.23 0.90 13.32
CA ASP A 149 -11.31 0.71 11.87
C ASP A 149 -10.03 0.13 11.25
N MET A 150 -8.89 0.23 11.93
CA MET A 150 -7.56 -0.22 11.49
C MET A 150 -6.94 -1.33 12.36
N ILE A 151 -7.55 -1.69 13.50
CA ILE A 151 -7.03 -2.69 14.44
C ILE A 151 -8.13 -3.70 14.77
N GLU A 152 -7.83 -4.99 14.60
CA GLU A 152 -8.68 -6.11 15.00
C GLU A 152 -7.88 -7.08 15.88
N PHE A 153 -8.52 -7.59 16.92
CA PHE A 153 -7.99 -8.64 17.79
C PHE A 153 -8.70 -9.96 17.56
N LYS A 154 -7.93 -11.04 17.66
CA LYS A 154 -8.44 -12.40 17.73
C LYS A 154 -7.65 -13.14 18.79
N ARG A 155 -8.36 -13.94 19.58
CA ARG A 155 -7.76 -14.69 20.69
C ARG A 155 -6.67 -15.65 20.22
N ASP A 156 -6.90 -16.33 19.11
CA ASP A 156 -6.07 -17.43 18.61
C ASP A 156 -6.30 -17.65 17.11
N PHE A 157 -5.51 -18.50 16.46
CA PHE A 157 -5.70 -18.84 15.06
C PHE A 157 -6.80 -19.90 14.84
N LEU A 158 -6.77 -20.99 15.61
CA LEU A 158 -7.55 -22.19 15.32
C LEU A 158 -9.06 -22.00 15.49
N LEU A 159 -9.50 -21.28 16.52
CA LEU A 159 -10.92 -20.99 16.77
C LEU A 159 -11.41 -19.78 15.97
N SER A 160 -10.49 -18.93 15.50
CA SER A 160 -10.83 -17.67 14.83
C SER A 160 -10.69 -17.69 13.31
N LYS A 161 -10.34 -18.84 12.71
CA LYS A 161 -10.07 -19.00 11.27
C LYS A 161 -11.01 -18.23 10.33
N GLY A 162 -12.34 -18.39 10.48
CA GLY A 162 -13.32 -17.69 9.65
C GLY A 162 -13.31 -16.17 9.86
N GLY A 163 -13.16 -15.72 11.10
CA GLY A 163 -13.06 -14.30 11.46
C GLY A 163 -11.76 -13.65 10.94
N ILE A 164 -10.66 -14.41 10.94
CA ILE A 164 -9.37 -13.98 10.41
C ILE A 164 -9.48 -13.67 8.91
N ILE A 165 -9.99 -14.61 8.11
CA ILE A 165 -10.15 -14.40 6.66
C ILE A 165 -11.11 -13.25 6.37
N LYS A 166 -12.24 -13.19 7.09
CA LYS A 166 -13.20 -12.10 6.95
C LYS A 166 -12.55 -10.73 7.21
N THR A 167 -11.69 -10.64 8.21
CA THR A 167 -10.97 -9.41 8.58
C THR A 167 -9.90 -9.06 7.56
N ILE A 168 -9.08 -10.02 7.13
CA ILE A 168 -8.05 -9.80 6.11
C ILE A 168 -8.68 -9.32 4.79
N VAL A 169 -9.77 -9.96 4.34
CA VAL A 169 -10.49 -9.54 3.14
C VAL A 169 -11.09 -8.15 3.31
N ALA A 170 -11.65 -7.83 4.48
CA ALA A 170 -12.21 -6.51 4.77
C ALA A 170 -11.15 -5.41 4.70
N PHE A 171 -9.98 -5.62 5.30
CA PHE A 171 -8.86 -4.69 5.21
C PHE A 171 -8.41 -4.55 3.74
N ALA A 172 -8.03 -5.65 3.09
CA ALA A 172 -7.60 -5.63 1.69
C ALA A 172 -8.57 -4.87 0.76
N ASN A 173 -9.89 -4.99 0.99
CA ASN A 173 -10.93 -4.35 0.20
C ASN A 173 -11.34 -2.94 0.65
N SER A 174 -10.84 -2.42 1.77
CA SER A 174 -11.24 -1.10 2.27
C SER A 174 -10.04 -0.21 2.55
N ASN A 175 -9.20 -0.56 3.52
CA ASN A 175 -8.06 0.23 3.99
C ASN A 175 -6.96 -0.72 4.48
N ASN A 176 -5.76 -0.23 4.77
CA ASN A 176 -4.79 -1.04 5.51
C ASN A 176 -5.40 -1.50 6.86
N GLY A 177 -4.81 -2.51 7.48
CA GLY A 177 -5.24 -2.91 8.83
C GLY A 177 -4.28 -3.85 9.53
N ASN A 178 -4.40 -3.88 10.85
CA ASN A 178 -3.57 -4.66 11.75
C ASN A 178 -4.46 -5.70 12.43
N LEU A 179 -4.16 -6.96 12.21
CA LEU A 179 -4.80 -8.07 12.90
C LEU A 179 -3.80 -8.69 13.86
N PHE A 180 -4.19 -8.83 15.13
CA PHE A 180 -3.37 -9.49 16.13
C PHE A 180 -4.02 -10.80 16.59
N LEU A 181 -3.25 -11.89 16.60
CA LEU A 181 -3.65 -13.17 17.17
C LEU A 181 -2.95 -13.38 18.52
N GLY A 182 -3.68 -13.76 19.55
CA GLY A 182 -3.16 -13.84 20.93
C GLY A 182 -3.63 -12.69 21.82
N ILE A 183 -4.65 -11.94 21.39
CA ILE A 183 -5.27 -10.84 22.13
C ILE A 183 -6.78 -11.07 22.16
N THR A 184 -7.40 -10.99 23.33
CA THR A 184 -8.87 -11.11 23.44
C THR A 184 -9.57 -9.88 22.87
N ASP A 185 -10.87 -9.98 22.63
CA ASP A 185 -11.68 -8.86 22.12
C ASP A 185 -11.66 -7.65 23.09
N GLU A 186 -11.43 -7.90 24.39
CA GLU A 186 -11.24 -6.87 25.43
C GLU A 186 -9.83 -6.27 25.45
N GLY A 187 -8.93 -6.64 24.53
CA GLY A 187 -7.57 -6.13 24.45
C GLY A 187 -6.59 -6.78 25.43
N THR A 188 -6.93 -7.93 26.03
CA THR A 188 -6.02 -8.63 26.96
C THR A 188 -5.07 -9.56 26.21
N VAL A 189 -3.76 -9.42 26.43
CA VAL A 189 -2.75 -10.32 25.83
C VAL A 189 -2.81 -11.72 26.47
N CYS A 190 -3.43 -12.66 25.78
CA CYS A 190 -3.54 -14.06 26.20
C CYS A 190 -2.43 -14.96 25.63
N GLY A 191 -1.86 -14.60 24.48
CA GLY A 191 -0.82 -15.34 23.78
C GLY A 191 -1.34 -16.52 22.94
N ILE A 192 -0.50 -17.01 22.02
CA ILE A 192 -0.75 -18.19 21.17
C ILE A 192 0.24 -19.34 21.42
N ASP A 193 0.92 -19.33 22.57
CA ASP A 193 1.91 -20.33 22.97
C ASP A 193 1.36 -21.77 22.91
N HIS A 194 0.11 -21.97 23.34
CA HIS A 194 -0.58 -23.26 23.29
C HIS A 194 -0.75 -23.80 21.86
N GLU A 195 -0.95 -22.92 20.87
CA GLU A 195 -1.03 -23.34 19.46
C GLU A 195 0.37 -23.62 18.91
N ILE A 196 1.37 -22.80 19.24
CA ILE A 196 2.77 -23.08 18.87
C ILE A 196 3.18 -24.48 19.35
N GLU A 197 2.87 -24.84 20.59
CA GLU A 197 3.12 -26.17 21.14
C GLU A 197 2.44 -27.27 20.33
N GLN A 198 1.18 -27.07 19.91
CA GLN A 198 0.44 -28.02 19.08
C GLN A 198 1.07 -28.21 17.68
N TYR A 199 1.61 -27.14 17.09
CA TYR A 199 2.33 -27.21 15.81
C TYR A 199 3.79 -27.68 15.98
N GLY A 200 4.29 -27.69 17.21
CA GLY A 200 5.63 -28.12 17.62
C GLY A 200 6.75 -27.13 17.35
N ASP A 201 6.49 -26.08 16.55
CA ASP A 201 7.49 -25.07 16.18
C ASP A 201 6.80 -23.75 15.72
N PRO A 202 7.33 -22.57 16.11
CA PRO A 202 6.76 -21.28 15.70
C PRO A 202 6.72 -21.05 14.19
N ASP A 203 7.72 -21.49 13.42
CA ASP A 203 7.76 -21.28 11.97
C ASP A 203 6.70 -22.14 11.29
N LYS A 204 6.48 -23.38 11.77
CA LYS A 204 5.36 -24.23 11.29
C LYS A 204 4.00 -23.59 11.56
N TYR A 205 3.84 -22.95 12.70
CA TYR A 205 2.61 -22.24 13.05
C TYR A 205 2.38 -21.03 12.12
N ILE A 206 3.40 -20.20 11.88
CA ILE A 206 3.32 -19.09 10.91
C ILE A 206 3.05 -19.58 9.48
N LEU A 207 3.68 -20.68 9.07
CA LEU A 207 3.45 -21.30 7.77
C LEU A 207 1.99 -21.77 7.63
N ALA A 208 1.41 -22.35 8.68
CA ALA A 208 0.01 -22.78 8.67
C ALA A 208 -0.97 -21.59 8.52
N ILE A 209 -0.69 -20.47 9.18
CA ILE A 209 -1.46 -19.23 9.00
C ILE A 209 -1.33 -18.72 7.56
N THR A 210 -0.10 -18.69 7.04
CA THR A 210 0.21 -18.23 5.68
C THR A 210 -0.54 -19.05 4.62
N GLN A 211 -0.46 -20.37 4.71
CA GLN A 211 -1.16 -21.28 3.79
C GLN A 211 -2.67 -21.11 3.89
N TYR A 212 -3.20 -20.98 5.11
CA TYR A 212 -4.63 -20.81 5.30
C TYR A 212 -5.17 -19.51 4.68
N ILE A 213 -4.41 -18.41 4.77
CA ILE A 213 -4.75 -17.14 4.10
C ILE A 213 -4.76 -17.33 2.58
N GLN A 214 -3.74 -17.98 2.02
CA GLN A 214 -3.67 -18.24 0.57
C GLN A 214 -4.83 -19.11 0.08
N ASP A 215 -5.15 -20.18 0.82
CA ASP A 215 -6.20 -21.14 0.45
C ASP A 215 -7.61 -20.57 0.57
N LYS A 216 -7.80 -19.56 1.42
CA LYS A 216 -9.11 -18.99 1.73
C LYS A 216 -9.34 -17.61 1.13
N THR A 217 -8.48 -17.16 0.22
CA THR A 217 -8.61 -15.88 -0.47
C THR A 217 -8.46 -16.05 -1.98
N SER A 218 -9.23 -15.28 -2.76
CA SER A 218 -9.22 -15.37 -4.22
C SER A 218 -9.52 -14.00 -4.86
N PRO A 219 -8.69 -13.50 -5.80
CA PRO A 219 -7.38 -14.02 -6.19
C PRO A 219 -6.37 -13.97 -5.01
N PHE A 220 -5.14 -14.44 -5.22
CA PHE A 220 -4.10 -14.29 -4.21
C PHE A 220 -3.93 -12.82 -3.82
N ILE A 221 -3.94 -12.54 -2.51
CA ILE A 221 -3.81 -11.19 -1.99
C ILE A 221 -2.44 -10.63 -2.39
N THR A 222 -2.46 -9.50 -3.08
CA THR A 222 -1.26 -8.78 -3.52
C THR A 222 -1.40 -7.30 -3.14
N PRO A 223 -0.46 -6.74 -2.35
CA PRO A 223 0.68 -7.41 -1.74
C PRO A 223 0.24 -8.39 -0.62
N PHE A 224 1.01 -9.46 -0.41
CA PHE A 224 0.66 -10.48 0.61
C PHE A 224 0.80 -9.90 2.04
N PRO A 225 -0.08 -10.26 2.99
CA PRO A 225 0.00 -9.77 4.36
C PRO A 225 1.35 -10.04 5.03
N LYS A 226 1.86 -9.05 5.75
CA LYS A 226 3.11 -9.18 6.52
C LYS A 226 2.81 -9.81 7.86
N ILE A 227 3.28 -11.03 8.06
CA ILE A 227 3.05 -11.79 9.27
C ILE A 227 4.34 -11.81 10.09
N SER A 228 4.26 -11.49 11.38
CA SER A 228 5.40 -11.54 12.28
C SER A 228 4.99 -12.03 13.66
N LEU A 229 5.88 -12.77 14.31
CA LEU A 229 5.71 -13.22 15.68
C LEU A 229 6.37 -12.21 16.63
N LYS A 230 5.61 -11.71 17.60
CA LYS A 230 6.05 -10.75 18.62
C LYS A 230 6.01 -11.41 19.98
N LYS A 231 7.03 -11.17 20.80
CA LYS A 231 7.07 -11.64 22.19
C LYS A 231 6.80 -10.48 23.13
N VAL A 232 5.72 -10.56 23.90
CA VAL A 232 5.26 -9.50 24.81
C VAL A 232 4.86 -10.14 26.13
N ASN A 233 5.40 -9.64 27.24
CA ASN A 233 5.15 -10.17 28.59
C ASN A 233 5.33 -11.70 28.69
N GLY A 234 6.35 -12.22 28.02
CA GLY A 234 6.66 -13.66 27.99
C GLY A 234 5.78 -14.51 27.06
N LYS A 235 4.74 -13.93 26.47
CA LYS A 235 3.78 -14.61 25.58
C LYS A 235 4.05 -14.28 24.11
N HIS A 236 3.69 -15.19 23.22
CA HIS A 236 3.78 -14.95 21.77
C HIS A 236 2.46 -14.40 21.22
N VAL A 237 2.54 -13.37 20.38
CA VAL A 237 1.42 -12.74 19.66
C VAL A 237 1.78 -12.66 18.18
N VAL A 238 0.87 -13.04 17.29
CA VAL A 238 1.07 -12.86 15.85
C VAL A 238 0.54 -11.49 15.46
N ALA A 239 1.37 -10.66 14.82
CA ALA A 239 0.97 -9.41 14.20
C ALA A 239 0.90 -9.62 12.67
N ILE A 240 -0.27 -9.38 12.10
CA ILE A 240 -0.56 -9.48 10.67
C ILE A 240 -0.94 -8.09 10.16
N PHE A 241 -0.08 -7.50 9.33
CA PHE A 241 -0.39 -6.26 8.66
C PHE A 241 -0.89 -6.53 7.23
N VAL A 242 -2.10 -6.09 6.95
CA VAL A 242 -2.76 -6.23 5.66
C VAL A 242 -2.77 -4.87 4.97
N GLU A 243 -2.14 -4.80 3.82
CA GLU A 243 -2.20 -3.61 2.97
C GLU A 243 -3.47 -3.67 2.11
N VAL A 244 -3.99 -2.50 1.74
CA VAL A 244 -5.05 -2.42 0.73
C VAL A 244 -4.58 -3.11 -0.56
N ALA A 245 -5.41 -3.99 -1.11
CA ALA A 245 -5.09 -4.71 -2.34
C ALA A 245 -5.36 -3.84 -3.58
N SER A 246 -4.72 -4.14 -4.70
CA SER A 246 -5.02 -3.47 -5.98
C SER A 246 -6.29 -4.00 -6.65
N GLU A 247 -6.64 -5.25 -6.38
CA GLU A 247 -7.83 -5.93 -6.92
C GLU A 247 -8.90 -6.08 -5.83
N LEU A 248 -10.12 -6.44 -6.25
CA LEU A 248 -11.13 -6.91 -5.31
C LEU A 248 -10.79 -8.33 -4.85
N ILE A 249 -10.66 -8.52 -3.54
CA ILE A 249 -10.37 -9.82 -2.92
C ILE A 249 -11.67 -10.44 -2.42
N CYS A 250 -11.87 -11.73 -2.71
CA CYS A 250 -12.92 -12.54 -2.10
C CYS A 250 -12.34 -13.44 -1.02
N GLY A 251 -13.10 -13.64 0.06
CA GLY A 251 -12.89 -14.78 0.95
C GLY A 251 -13.60 -16.02 0.41
N LEU A 252 -13.12 -17.20 0.79
CA LEU A 252 -13.76 -18.48 0.50
C LEU A 252 -14.33 -19.08 1.78
N ASP A 253 -15.59 -19.48 1.74
CA ASP A 253 -16.23 -20.11 2.88
C ASP A 253 -15.84 -21.61 3.00
N LYS A 254 -16.59 -22.37 3.80
CA LYS A 254 -16.37 -23.81 3.95
C LYS A 254 -16.73 -24.62 2.70
N ASN A 255 -17.62 -24.10 1.86
CA ASN A 255 -18.06 -24.71 0.61
C ASN A 255 -17.27 -24.19 -0.61
N SER A 256 -16.26 -23.35 -0.38
CA SER A 256 -15.50 -22.64 -1.42
C SER A 256 -16.32 -21.62 -2.22
N GLU A 257 -17.45 -21.18 -1.67
CA GLU A 257 -18.21 -20.06 -2.23
C GLU A 257 -17.51 -18.74 -1.91
N LYS A 258 -17.42 -17.87 -2.91
CA LYS A 258 -16.80 -16.55 -2.79
C LYS A 258 -17.72 -15.59 -2.06
N TYR A 259 -17.17 -14.84 -1.13
CA TYR A 259 -17.84 -13.71 -0.49
C TYR A 259 -16.95 -12.48 -0.47
N VAL A 260 -17.58 -11.31 -0.59
CA VAL A 260 -16.91 -10.00 -0.53
C VAL A 260 -17.14 -9.40 0.85
N VAL A 261 -16.09 -8.86 1.44
CA VAL A 261 -16.15 -8.16 2.74
C VAL A 261 -15.52 -6.79 2.59
N ILE A 262 -16.10 -5.80 3.25
CA ILE A 262 -15.52 -4.47 3.42
C ILE A 262 -15.46 -4.11 4.90
N ARG A 263 -14.60 -3.16 5.25
CA ARG A 263 -14.52 -2.55 6.57
C ARG A 263 -15.45 -1.34 6.60
N THR A 264 -16.34 -1.29 7.59
CA THR A 264 -17.21 -0.13 7.87
C THR A 264 -17.05 0.24 9.34
N ASN A 265 -16.34 1.34 9.63
CA ASN A 265 -15.85 1.65 10.98
C ASN A 265 -15.12 0.42 11.57
N ASN A 266 -15.38 0.08 12.83
CA ASN A 266 -14.78 -1.08 13.49
C ASN A 266 -15.52 -2.41 13.20
N ARG A 267 -16.02 -2.64 11.98
CA ARG A 267 -16.72 -3.89 11.63
C ARG A 267 -16.38 -4.37 10.23
N SER A 268 -16.20 -5.69 10.11
CA SER A 268 -16.10 -6.39 8.83
C SER A 268 -17.50 -6.81 8.35
N VAL A 269 -17.98 -6.23 7.26
CA VAL A 269 -19.35 -6.41 6.73
C VAL A 269 -19.30 -7.18 5.40
N VAL A 270 -20.07 -8.26 5.31
CA VAL A 270 -20.23 -9.02 4.06
C VAL A 270 -21.13 -8.24 3.13
N VAL A 271 -20.63 -7.94 1.93
CA VAL A 271 -21.41 -7.29 0.87
C VAL A 271 -22.06 -8.39 0.03
N LYS A 272 -23.39 -8.40 0.00
CA LYS A 272 -24.18 -9.39 -0.75
C LYS A 272 -24.82 -8.81 -2.01
N ASP A 273 -25.04 -7.51 -2.04
CA ASP A 273 -25.69 -6.84 -3.15
C ASP A 273 -24.75 -6.79 -4.38
N PRO A 274 -25.13 -7.38 -5.53
CA PRO A 274 -24.27 -7.42 -6.71
C PRO A 274 -23.92 -6.05 -7.28
N HIS A 275 -24.79 -5.04 -7.13
CA HIS A 275 -24.51 -3.69 -7.60
C HIS A 275 -23.41 -3.04 -6.75
N GLN A 276 -23.49 -3.15 -5.43
CA GLN A 276 -22.44 -2.68 -4.53
C GLN A 276 -21.10 -3.37 -4.78
N ILE A 277 -21.11 -4.69 -4.99
CA ILE A 277 -19.89 -5.43 -5.36
C ILE A 277 -19.30 -4.89 -6.68
N GLY A 278 -20.15 -4.66 -7.68
CA GLY A 278 -19.75 -4.06 -8.95
C GLY A 278 -19.14 -2.67 -8.79
N GLU A 279 -19.74 -1.81 -7.96
CA GLU A 279 -19.18 -0.49 -7.68
C GLU A 279 -17.80 -0.56 -7.03
N ILE A 280 -17.61 -1.44 -6.04
CA ILE A 280 -16.32 -1.62 -5.37
C ILE A 280 -15.26 -2.07 -6.37
N TYR A 281 -15.60 -3.06 -7.22
CA TYR A 281 -14.70 -3.56 -8.26
C TYR A 281 -14.29 -2.45 -9.24
N VAL A 282 -15.26 -1.69 -9.74
CA VAL A 282 -15.02 -0.64 -10.73
C VAL A 282 -14.22 0.53 -10.13
N LYS A 283 -14.55 0.97 -8.91
CA LYS A 283 -13.80 2.01 -8.18
C LYS A 283 -12.33 1.63 -8.01
N ARG A 284 -12.03 0.36 -7.70
CA ARG A 284 -10.66 -0.14 -7.54
C ARG A 284 -9.90 -0.19 -8.87
N LYS A 285 -10.56 -0.59 -9.95
CA LYS A 285 -9.91 -0.77 -11.25
C LYS A 285 -9.69 0.53 -12.03
N LEU A 286 -10.63 1.47 -11.93
CA LEU A 286 -10.65 2.69 -12.72
C LEU A 286 -10.46 3.96 -11.88
N GLY A 287 -10.56 3.88 -10.55
CA GLY A 287 -10.63 5.05 -9.69
C GLY A 287 -12.02 5.68 -9.65
N SER A 288 -12.34 6.36 -8.55
CA SER A 288 -13.68 6.90 -8.29
C SER A 288 -14.11 7.99 -9.29
N GLU A 289 -13.20 8.88 -9.70
CA GLU A 289 -13.50 9.97 -10.64
C GLU A 289 -13.83 9.44 -12.03
N ILE A 290 -13.00 8.54 -12.57
CA ILE A 290 -13.21 7.94 -13.90
C ILE A 290 -14.51 7.15 -13.91
N SER A 291 -14.75 6.34 -12.87
CA SER A 291 -15.98 5.54 -12.74
C SER A 291 -17.24 6.41 -12.76
N ARG A 292 -17.22 7.56 -12.07
CA ARG A 292 -18.33 8.51 -12.06
C ARG A 292 -18.52 9.18 -13.42
N ARG A 293 -17.42 9.62 -14.07
CA ARG A 293 -17.46 10.23 -15.41
C ARG A 293 -18.02 9.29 -16.47
N LEU A 294 -17.77 7.99 -16.33
CA LEU A 294 -18.30 6.94 -17.22
C LEU A 294 -19.73 6.51 -16.86
N GLY A 295 -20.35 7.08 -15.82
CA GLY A 295 -21.70 6.71 -15.38
C GLY A 295 -21.81 5.31 -14.78
N LEU A 296 -20.70 4.75 -14.30
CA LEU A 296 -20.63 3.39 -13.75
C LEU A 296 -20.96 3.30 -12.26
N LEU A 297 -21.14 4.46 -11.60
CA LEU A 297 -21.52 4.56 -10.20
C LEU A 297 -22.92 5.17 -10.10
N GLN A 298 -23.72 4.73 -9.13
CA GLN A 298 -25.00 5.38 -8.88
C GLN A 298 -24.78 6.83 -8.45
N ASN A 299 -25.50 7.75 -9.09
CA ASN A 299 -25.62 9.11 -8.59
C ASN A 299 -26.51 9.08 -7.35
N HIS A 300 -25.91 8.97 -6.16
CA HIS A 300 -26.61 9.34 -4.94
C HIS A 300 -26.84 10.86 -5.00
N ARG A 301 -28.03 11.27 -5.46
CA ARG A 301 -28.55 12.60 -5.11
C ARG A 301 -28.73 12.59 -3.59
N ALA A 302 -28.02 13.49 -2.92
CA ALA A 302 -28.32 13.86 -1.54
C ALA A 302 -29.75 14.40 -1.45
#